data_AF-A0A415IM05-F1
#
_entry.id   AF-A0A415IM05-F1
#
_cell.length_a   1.000
_cell.length_b   1.000
_cell.length_c   1.000
_cell.angle_alpha   90.00
_cell.angle_beta   90.00
_cell.angle_gamma   90.00
#
_symmetry.space_group_name_H-M   'P 1'
#
loop_
_entity.id
_entity.type
_entity.pdbx_description
1 polymer ?
#
loop_
_entity_poly.entity_id
_entity_poly.type
_entity_poly.pdbx_seq_one_letter_code
_entity_poly.pdbx_strand_id
1 'polypeptide(L)' 'MKNQNRRARGRYVSAEKVQQMFANLGIELCSGRKRIRATRSEKSIIIYANGGTVNISFNEEGGPK' A
#
# COMPACT_ATOMS: atom_id res chain seq x y z
N MET A 1 -22.79 -21.43 -16.13
CA MET A 1 -21.45 -21.67 -15.54
C MET A 1 -21.12 -20.54 -14.58
N LYS A 2 -20.81 -20.85 -13.31
CA LYS A 2 -20.49 -19.86 -12.27
C LYS A 2 -19.18 -19.17 -12.61
N ASN A 3 -19.20 -17.85 -12.87
CA ASN A 3 -18.02 -17.00 -13.00
C ASN A 3 -17.33 -16.81 -11.63
N GLN A 4 -16.73 -17.87 -11.08
CA GLN A 4 -15.97 -17.85 -9.84
C GLN A 4 -14.58 -17.19 -9.98
N ASN A 5 -14.13 -16.86 -11.19
CA ASN A 5 -12.76 -16.40 -11.46
C ASN A 5 -12.52 -14.87 -11.51
N ARG A 6 -13.51 -14.02 -11.19
CA ARG A 6 -13.31 -12.54 -11.18
C ARG A 6 -12.79 -11.96 -9.86
N ARG A 7 -12.34 -12.78 -8.90
CA ARG A 7 -12.06 -12.33 -7.52
C ARG A 7 -10.60 -11.98 -7.20
N ALA A 8 -9.66 -12.08 -8.14
CA ALA A 8 -8.24 -11.81 -7.85
C ALA A 8 -7.77 -10.36 -8.10
N ARG A 9 -8.59 -9.47 -8.72
CA ARG A 9 -8.13 -8.16 -9.24
C ARG A 9 -8.59 -6.94 -8.43
N GLY A 10 -8.69 -7.09 -7.12
CA GLY A 10 -9.08 -5.99 -6.23
C GLY A 10 -10.50 -5.46 -6.47
N ARG A 11 -10.86 -4.41 -5.72
CA ARG A 11 -12.16 -3.74 -5.83
C ARG A 11 -11.90 -2.26 -6.14
N TYR A 12 -12.69 -1.68 -7.04
CA TYR A 12 -12.71 -0.24 -7.22
C TYR A 12 -13.17 0.43 -5.92
N VAL A 13 -12.35 1.33 -5.42
CA VAL A 13 -12.62 2.16 -4.24
C VAL A 13 -12.46 3.62 -4.65
N SER A 14 -13.16 4.54 -3.98
CA SER A 14 -13.00 5.97 -4.25
C SER A 14 -11.57 6.42 -3.92
N ALA A 15 -11.09 7.44 -4.64
CA ALA A 15 -9.79 8.04 -4.36
C ALA A 15 -9.69 8.54 -2.91
N GLU A 16 -10.77 9.16 -2.40
CA GLU A 16 -10.88 9.60 -1.01
C GLU A 16 -10.66 8.46 -0.01
N LYS A 17 -11.27 7.28 -0.27
CA LYS A 17 -11.09 6.12 0.60
C LYS A 17 -9.63 5.65 0.62
N VAL A 18 -8.94 5.71 -0.52
CA VAL A 18 -7.51 5.38 -0.62
C VAL A 18 -6.66 6.42 0.13
N GLN A 19 -6.97 7.71 0.00
CA GLN A 19 -6.29 8.77 0.75
C GLN A 19 -6.42 8.55 2.26
N GLN A 20 -7.63 8.24 2.75
CA GLN A 20 -7.86 7.96 4.16
C GLN A 20 -7.09 6.71 4.64
N MET A 21 -6.99 5.67 3.81
CA MET A 21 -6.18 4.48 4.12
C MET A 21 -4.72 4.84 4.32
N PHE A 22 -4.13 5.67 3.45
CA PHE A 22 -2.74 6.11 3.60
C PHE A 22 -2.53 6.99 4.84
N ALA A 23 -3.45 7.91 5.13
CA ALA A 23 -3.38 8.74 6.33
C ALA A 23 -3.40 7.90 7.62
N ASN A 24 -4.35 6.98 7.72
CA ASN A 24 -4.47 6.09 8.89
C ASN A 24 -3.23 5.21 9.05
N LEU A 25 -2.74 4.62 7.96
CA LEU A 25 -1.53 3.80 7.98
C LEU A 25 -0.31 4.59 8.43
N GLY A 26 -0.14 5.82 7.94
CA GLY A 26 0.95 6.70 8.37
C GLY A 26 0.91 7.00 9.85
N ILE A 27 -0.28 7.28 10.41
CA ILE A 27 -0.46 7.51 11.85
C ILE A 27 -0.12 6.27 12.66
N GLU A 28 -0.63 5.10 12.27
CA GLU A 28 -0.39 3.84 12.97
C GLU A 28 1.11 3.48 13.00
N LEU A 29 1.79 3.62 11.87
CA LEU A 29 3.23 3.36 11.77
C LEU A 29 4.05 4.36 12.59
N CYS A 30 3.63 5.62 12.70
CA CYS A 30 4.36 6.68 13.41
C CYS A 30 4.00 6.85 14.89
N SER A 31 2.87 6.30 15.34
CA SER A 31 2.41 6.47 16.71
C SER A 31 3.44 6.00 17.73
N GLY A 32 3.76 6.87 18.70
CA GLY A 32 4.74 6.60 19.75
C GLY A 32 6.21 6.57 19.30
N ARG A 33 6.52 6.83 18.02
CA ARG A 33 7.87 6.76 17.46
C ARG A 33 8.40 8.15 17.10
N LYS A 34 9.55 8.53 17.68
CA LYS A 34 10.25 9.78 17.31
C LYS A 34 10.91 9.72 15.92
N ARG A 35 11.27 8.52 15.47
CA ARG A 35 11.90 8.24 14.18
C ARG A 35 11.41 6.90 13.65
N ILE A 36 11.35 6.78 12.34
CA ILE A 36 11.05 5.53 11.63
C ILE A 36 12.18 5.23 10.66
N ARG A 37 12.56 3.95 10.57
CA ARG A 37 13.42 3.47 9.50
C ARG A 37 12.55 3.23 8.26
N ALA A 38 12.88 3.94 7.19
CA ALA A 38 12.22 3.78 5.90
C ALA A 38 13.23 3.96 4.77
N THR A 39 12.91 3.41 3.60
CA THR A 39 13.70 3.55 2.38
C THR A 39 12.77 3.81 1.21
N ARG A 40 13.09 4.81 0.40
CA ARG A 40 12.45 5.08 -0.89
C ARG A 40 13.44 4.71 -1.99
N SER A 41 13.05 3.83 -2.89
CA SER A 41 13.78 3.54 -4.13
C SER A 41 13.08 4.23 -5.30
N GLU A 42 13.33 3.85 -6.55
CA GLU A 42 12.46 4.22 -7.67
C GLU A 42 11.16 3.41 -7.64
N LYS A 43 11.28 2.11 -7.38
CA LYS A 43 10.22 1.11 -7.52
C LYS A 43 9.43 0.84 -6.24
N SER A 44 9.83 1.40 -5.09
CA SER A 44 9.12 1.16 -3.83
C SER A 44 9.35 2.19 -2.72
N ILE A 45 8.44 2.17 -1.74
CA ILE A 45 8.63 2.69 -0.38
C ILE A 45 8.57 1.50 0.57
N ILE A 46 9.60 1.32 1.39
CA ILE A 46 9.65 0.29 2.43
C ILE A 46 9.74 0.98 3.78
N ILE A 47 8.81 0.65 4.69
CA ILE A 47 8.78 1.13 6.06
C ILE A 47 8.99 -0.06 6.99
N TYR A 48 9.96 0.03 7.89
CA TYR A 48 10.27 -1.03 8.85
C TYR A 48 9.53 -0.77 10.17
N ALA A 49 8.64 -1.68 10.57
CA ALA A 49 7.80 -1.52 11.75
C ALA A 49 7.52 -2.87 12.43
N ASN A 50 7.49 -2.89 13.77
CA ASN A 50 7.07 -4.04 14.60
C ASN A 50 7.71 -5.39 14.23
N GLY A 51 9.00 -5.39 13.86
CA GLY A 51 9.71 -6.61 13.46
C GLY A 51 9.45 -7.08 12.02
N GLY A 52 8.66 -6.33 11.24
CA GLY A 52 8.39 -6.59 9.83
C GLY A 52 8.53 -5.33 8.96
N THR A 53 7.93 -5.39 7.77
CA THR A 53 7.99 -4.30 6.78
C THR A 53 6.65 -4.07 6.10
N VAL A 54 6.29 -2.79 5.92
CA VAL A 54 5.26 -2.35 4.97
C VAL A 54 5.95 -1.97 3.68
N ASN A 55 5.53 -2.55 2.55
CA ASN A 55 6.09 -2.29 1.23
C ASN A 55 4.99 -1.75 0.30
N ILE A 56 5.20 -0.55 -0.24
CA ILE A 56 4.41 0.03 -1.33
C ILE A 56 5.26 -0.07 -2.59
N SER A 57 4.85 -0.93 -3.53
CA SER A 57 5.57 -1.13 -4.79
C SER A 57 4.91 -0.35 -5.92
N PHE A 58 5.72 0.38 -6.67
CA PHE A 58 5.34 1.05 -7.90
C PHE A 58 5.67 0.10 -9.05
N ASN A 59 4.65 -0.62 -9.53
CA ASN A 59 4.82 -1.43 -10.72
C ASN A 59 4.87 -0.49 -11.93
N GLU A 60 5.87 -0.68 -12.79
CA GLU A 60 5.87 -0.11 -14.14
C GLU A 60 4.64 -0.69 -14.85
N GLU A 61 3.73 0.19 -15.24
CA GLU A 61 2.54 -0.02 -16.07
C GLU A 61 1.90 -1.42 -16.00
N GLY A 62 0.76 -1.52 -15.30
CA GLY A 62 -0.26 -2.44 -15.75
C GLY A 62 -0.64 -2.02 -17.17
N GLY A 63 -0.21 -2.81 -18.16
CA GLY A 63 -0.27 -2.49 -19.59
C GLY A 63 -1.62 -1.95 -20.09
N PRO A 64 -1.61 -1.33 -21.29
CA PRO A 64 -2.75 -0.59 -21.82
C PRO A 64 -4.03 -1.42 -21.79
N LYS A 65 -5.12 -0.77 -21.34
CA LYS A 65 -6.49 -1.28 -21.43
C LYS A 65 -6.96 -1.35 -22.87
#